data_AF-A0A7K2Q1N6-F1
#
_entry.id   AF-A0A7K2Q1N6-F1
#
_cell.length_a   1.000
_cell.length_b   1.000
_cell.length_c   1.000
_cell.angle_alpha   90.00
_cell.angle_beta   90.00
_cell.angle_gamma   90.00
#
_symmetry.space_group_name_H-M   'P 1'
#
loop_
_entity.id
_entity.type
_entity.pdbx_description
1 polymer ?
#
loop_
_entity_poly.entity_id
_entity_poly.type
_entity_poly.pdbx_seq_one_letter_code
_entity_poly.pdbx_strand_id
1 'polypeptide(L)' 'MSSSTSAGSVPTYIDPSKPSIARVYDAFLGGKDNYEVDREVVRGVQKAAPEARDLAVENRAFLIRACRFLAQQTGIT' A
#
# COMPACT_ATOMS: atom_id res chain seq x y z
N MET A 1 20.26 -6.19 29.81
CA MET A 1 19.70 -4.97 29.19
C MET A 1 18.80 -5.41 28.05
N SER A 2 17.51 -5.60 28.31
CA SER A 2 16.55 -5.99 27.26
C SER A 2 15.88 -4.72 26.74
N SER A 3 16.29 -4.29 25.55
CA SER A 3 15.63 -3.20 24.83
C SER A 3 14.29 -3.72 24.29
N SER A 4 13.18 -3.26 24.88
CA SER A 4 11.85 -3.51 24.36
C SER A 4 11.62 -2.60 23.16
N THR A 5 11.64 -3.16 21.95
CA THR A 5 11.18 -2.49 20.73
C THR A 5 9.71 -2.10 20.95
N SER A 6 9.39 -0.81 20.93
CA SER A 6 7.99 -0.38 21.01
C SER A 6 7.27 -0.85 19.74
N ALA A 7 6.41 -1.86 19.88
CA ALA A 7 5.44 -2.16 18.85
C ALA A 7 4.60 -0.89 18.66
N GLY A 8 4.65 -0.29 17.46
CA GLY A 8 3.93 0.95 17.17
C GLY A 8 2.45 0.77 17.46
N SER A 9 1.89 1.58 18.35
CA SER A 9 0.48 1.54 18.68
C SER A 9 -0.36 1.93 17.46
N VAL A 10 -1.49 1.26 17.26
CA VAL A 10 -2.47 1.68 16.25
C VAL A 10 -2.97 3.07 16.62
N PRO A 11 -2.95 4.04 15.69
CA PRO A 11 -3.51 5.37 15.95
C PRO A 11 -4.98 5.27 16.36
N THR A 12 -5.40 6.05 17.36
CA THR A 12 -6.74 5.97 17.96
C THR A 12 -7.89 6.24 16.99
N TYR A 13 -7.64 6.95 15.89
CA TYR A 13 -8.63 7.24 14.85
C TYR A 13 -8.73 6.15 13.78
N ILE A 14 -7.93 5.08 13.88
CA ILE A 14 -7.93 3.98 12.93
C ILE A 14 -8.64 2.79 13.54
N ASP A 15 -9.67 2.30 12.84
CA ASP A 15 -10.27 1.00 13.07
C ASP A 15 -9.50 -0.08 12.26
N PRO A 16 -8.69 -0.95 12.91
CA PRO A 16 -7.91 -1.97 12.23
C PRO A 16 -8.75 -3.22 11.87
N SER A 17 -10.03 -3.27 12.27
CA SER A 17 -10.95 -4.37 11.93
C SER A 17 -11.70 -4.15 10.62
N LYS A 18 -11.59 -2.96 10.02
CA LYS A 18 -12.20 -2.62 8.73
C LYS A 18 -11.12 -2.38 7.68
N PRO A 19 -11.22 -2.97 6.48
CA PRO A 19 -10.22 -2.75 5.45
C PRO A 19 -10.29 -1.32 4.89
N SER A 20 -9.16 -0.81 4.42
CA SER A 20 -9.06 0.47 3.71
C SER A 20 -8.42 0.27 2.35
N ILE A 21 -8.95 0.94 1.31
CA ILE A 21 -8.41 0.86 -0.06
C ILE A 21 -6.92 1.22 -0.09
N ALA A 22 -6.51 2.27 0.64
CA ALA A 22 -5.11 2.69 0.69
C ALA A 22 -4.20 1.62 1.31
N ARG A 23 -4.66 0.95 2.38
CA ARG A 23 -3.89 -0.11 3.06
C ARG A 23 -3.88 -1.42 2.30
N VAL A 24 -4.98 -1.75 1.61
CA VAL A 24 -5.03 -2.89 0.68
C VAL A 24 -4.04 -2.67 -0.47
N TYR A 25 -3.99 -1.46 -1.03
CA TYR A 25 -3.01 -1.09 -2.06
C TYR A 25 -1.57 -1.15 -1.53
N ASP A 26 -1.32 -0.66 -0.31
CA ASP A 26 -0.02 -0.82 0.36
C ASP A 26 0.38 -2.30 0.48
N ALA A 27 -0.55 -3.17 0.91
CA ALA A 27 -0.32 -4.60 1.00
C ALA A 27 -0.03 -5.25 -0.37
N PHE A 28 -0.73 -4.86 -1.45
CA PHE A 28 -0.42 -5.32 -2.82
C PHE A 28 1.02 -4.96 -3.24
N LEU A 29 1.49 -3.78 -2.83
CA LEU A 29 2.85 -3.32 -3.11
C LEU A 29 3.92 -3.94 -2.19
N GLY A 30 3.53 -4.75 -1.20
CA GLY A 30 4.45 -5.31 -0.21
C GLY A 30 4.88 -4.31 0.87
N GLY A 31 4.09 -3.26 1.08
CA GLY A 31 4.26 -2.32 2.19
C GLY A 31 3.92 -2.94 3.55
N LYS A 32 4.16 -2.17 4.61
CA LYS A 32 3.99 -2.60 6.01
C LYS A 32 2.86 -1.86 6.74
N ASP A 33 2.26 -0.86 6.10
CA ASP A 33 1.28 0.03 6.72
C ASP A 33 -0.14 -0.49 6.42
N ASN A 34 -0.33 -1.78 6.76
CA ASN A 34 -1.56 -2.53 6.55
C ASN A 34 -1.81 -3.53 7.69
N TYR A 35 -3.09 -3.79 7.99
CA TYR A 35 -3.52 -4.75 8.99
C TYR A 35 -3.93 -6.08 8.36
N GLU A 36 -4.21 -7.09 9.19
CA GLU A 36 -4.59 -8.42 8.70
C GLU A 36 -5.85 -8.39 7.85
N VAL A 37 -6.84 -7.58 8.21
CA VAL A 37 -8.08 -7.42 7.43
C VAL A 37 -7.82 -6.89 6.01
N ASP A 38 -6.78 -6.06 5.82
CA ASP A 38 -6.40 -5.57 4.49
C ASP A 38 -5.74 -6.70 3.68
N ARG A 39 -4.90 -7.53 4.31
CA ARG A 39 -4.25 -8.69 3.68
C ARG A 39 -5.25 -9.79 3.33
N GLU A 40 -6.31 -9.96 4.10
CA GLU A 40 -7.43 -10.85 3.76
C GLU A 40 -8.10 -10.45 2.45
N VAL A 41 -8.34 -9.15 2.25
CA VAL A 41 -8.85 -8.62 0.98
C VAL A 41 -7.88 -8.93 -0.16
N VAL A 42 -6.57 -8.69 0.01
CA VAL A 42 -5.55 -9.04 -1.00
C VAL A 42 -5.62 -10.52 -1.36
N ARG A 43 -5.65 -11.43 -0.37
CA ARG A 43 -5.76 -12.87 -0.62
C ARG A 43 -7.06 -13.24 -1.34
N GLY A 44 -8.17 -12.58 -1.01
CA GLY A 44 -9.45 -12.77 -1.69
C GLY A 44 -9.39 -12.35 -3.16
N VAL A 45 -8.83 -11.16 -3.44
CA VAL A 45 -8.65 -10.66 -4.80
C VAL A 45 -7.71 -11.56 -5.59
N GLN A 46 -6.57 -11.97 -5.03
CA GLN A 46 -5.59 -12.82 -5.71
C GLN A 46 -6.14 -14.21 -6.07
N LYS A 47 -7.13 -14.72 -5.34
CA LYS A 47 -7.83 -15.96 -5.72
C LYS A 47 -8.67 -15.77 -6.99
N ALA A 48 -9.24 -14.59 -7.20
CA ALA A 48 -10.09 -14.28 -8.35
C ALA A 48 -9.30 -13.71 -9.54
N ALA A 49 -8.24 -12.93 -9.27
CA ALA A 49 -7.37 -12.26 -10.23
C ALA A 49 -5.90 -12.34 -9.75
N PRO A 50 -5.19 -13.44 -10.07
CA PRO A 50 -3.79 -13.65 -9.65
C PRO A 50 -2.84 -12.52 -10.05
N GLU A 51 -3.10 -11.85 -11.18
CA GLU A 51 -2.34 -10.75 -11.76
C GLU A 51 -2.56 -9.39 -11.06
N ALA A 52 -3.47 -9.28 -10.09
CA ALA A 52 -3.81 -8.02 -9.44
C ALA A 52 -2.61 -7.33 -8.77
N ARG A 53 -1.60 -8.10 -8.34
CA ARG A 53 -0.35 -7.55 -7.82
C ARG A 53 0.45 -6.81 -8.89
N ASP A 54 0.54 -7.38 -10.09
CA ASP A 54 1.28 -6.78 -11.20
C ASP A 54 0.62 -5.46 -11.61
N LEU A 55 -0.72 -5.40 -11.61
CA LEU A 55 -1.46 -4.17 -11.85
C LEU A 55 -1.10 -3.05 -10.84
N ALA A 56 -1.00 -3.38 -9.55
CA ALA A 56 -0.60 -2.40 -8.53
C ALA A 56 0.84 -1.90 -8.74
N VAL A 57 1.77 -2.80 -9.05
CA VAL A 57 3.18 -2.45 -9.33
C VAL A 57 3.28 -1.56 -10.56
N GLU A 58 2.60 -1.92 -11.65
CA GLU A 58 2.62 -1.14 -12.90
C GLU A 58 1.95 0.22 -12.74
N ASN A 59 0.86 0.31 -12.00
CA ASN A 59 0.24 1.61 -11.67
C ASN A 59 1.22 2.50 -10.90
N ARG A 60 1.95 1.95 -9.91
CA ARG A 60 2.97 2.72 -9.17
C ARG A 60 4.14 3.12 -10.07
N ALA A 61 4.58 2.24 -10.97
CA ALA A 61 5.63 2.54 -11.92
C ALA A 61 5.21 3.66 -12.90
N PHE A 62 3.97 3.62 -13.39
CA PHE A 62 3.41 4.67 -14.24
C PHE A 62 3.33 6.00 -13.52
N LEU A 63 2.79 6.04 -12.30
CA LEU A 63 2.72 7.25 -11.48
C LEU A 63 4.09 7.92 -11.35
N ILE A 64 5.13 7.14 -11.05
CA ILE A 64 6.51 7.64 -10.93
C ILE A 64 6.99 8.26 -12.25
N ARG A 65 6.76 7.59 -13.38
CA ARG A 65 7.16 8.11 -14.71
C ARG A 65 6.40 9.40 -15.05
N ALA A 66 5.10 9.44 -14.79
CA ALA A 66 4.26 10.59 -15.07
C ALA A 66 4.68 11.81 -14.22
N CYS A 67 4.84 11.65 -12.91
CA CYS A 67 5.31 12.73 -12.04
C CYS A 67 6.70 13.23 -12.44
N ARG A 68 7.62 12.32 -12.81
CA ARG A 68 8.96 12.69 -13.29
C ARG A 68 8.89 13.51 -14.59
N PHE A 69 8.05 13.09 -15.54
CA PHE A 69 7.84 13.83 -16.78
C PHE A 69 7.33 15.25 -16.50
N LEU A 70 6.29 15.39 -15.67
CA LEU A 70 5.72 16.70 -15.34
C LEU A 70 6.77 17.63 -14.69
N ALA A 71 7.49 17.12 -13.68
CA ALA A 71 8.50 17.90 -12.96
C ALA A 71 9.69 18.32 -13.85
N GLN A 72 10.04 17.53 -14.87
CA GLN A 72 11.23 17.77 -15.69
C GLN A 72 10.93 18.43 -17.04
N GLN A 73 9.75 18.22 -17.61
CA GLN A 73 9.46 18.54 -19.01
C GLN A 73 8.35 19.58 -19.20
N THR A 74 7.51 19.82 -18.19
CA THR A 74 6.34 20.71 -18.34
C THR A 74 6.42 22.00 -17.53
N GLY A 75 7.53 22.25 -16.82
CA GLY A 75 7.74 23.47 -16.04
C GLY A 75 6.84 23.63 -14.81
N ILE A 76 6.23 22.54 -14.32
CA ILE A 76 5.44 22.53 -13.09
C ILE A 76 6.41 22.36 -11.90
N THR A 77 6.48 23.37 -11.03
CA THR A 77 7.33 23.42 -9.81
C THR A 77 6.51 23.60 -8.55
#